data_AF-A0A3M9XQZ8-F1
#
_entry.id   AF-A0A3M9XQZ8-F1
#
_cell.length_a   1.000
_cell.length_b   1.000
_cell.length_c   1.000
_cell.angle_alpha   90.00
_cell.angle_beta   90.00
_cell.angle_gamma   90.00
#
_symmetry.space_group_name_H-M   'P 1'
#
loop_
_entity.id
_entity.type
_entity.pdbx_description
1 polymer ?
#
loop_
_entity_poly.entity_id
_entity_poly.type
_entity_poly.pdbx_seq_one_letter_code
_entity_poly.pdbx_strand_id
1 'polypeptide(L)'
;MDSYLELAEMVLRAARRPLSPRAILDAAYKAGMVPSHLFGKAQHKTLQARLSEEILRLKLDSRFYRTDPGVFFLSEFRADPDIADELKDPFHARRRTRDLAKSSALAISRKFVESSNSWSTDWHNFLAEADRCGAVHYVDARRVPPDFYLIWAFSIVRRSTQLLSYRIGRYRDDRDAFVNRRSIGFTDVVSYEDASLFNNDLGVTNRGLAVVLDDLDLSRSVFGSNEDVNAPDVLFSMLTVDESSQPAILFVMEWACPEWFEPTARRLSLNEVQWIDATRVPNDLNDFEPWSSAALSAIVDDYLRCRNEEKENKRSANSLYRIRTKER
;
A
#
# COMPACT_ATOMS: atom_id res chain seq x y z
N MET A 1 4.43 23.05 20.45
CA MET A 1 3.18 23.28 19.70
C MET A 1 3.52 24.29 18.60
N ASP A 2 3.17 24.02 17.34
CA ASP A 2 3.64 24.84 16.20
C ASP A 2 2.71 26.04 16.00
N SER A 3 3.24 27.25 16.23
CA SER A 3 2.47 28.50 16.17
C SER A 3 1.82 28.75 14.81
N TYR A 4 2.36 28.20 13.71
CA TYR A 4 1.71 28.32 12.39
C TYR A 4 0.44 27.47 12.29
N LEU A 5 0.45 26.28 12.90
CA LEU A 5 -0.66 25.34 12.84
C LEU A 5 -1.81 25.80 13.72
N GLU A 6 -1.52 26.31 14.92
CA GLU A 6 -2.53 26.95 15.80
C GLU A 6 -3.18 28.16 15.12
N LEU A 7 -2.38 29.02 14.48
CA LEU A 7 -2.88 30.18 13.76
C LEU A 7 -3.82 29.76 12.62
N ALA A 8 -3.42 28.77 11.84
CA ALA A 8 -4.23 28.24 10.75
C ALA A 8 -5.55 27.65 11.26
N GLU A 9 -5.52 26.93 12.37
CA GLU A 9 -6.71 26.36 12.99
C GLU A 9 -7.70 27.44 13.38
N MET A 10 -7.27 28.46 14.13
CA MET A 10 -8.14 29.57 14.55
C MET A 10 -8.75 30.29 13.35
N VAL A 11 -7.95 30.59 12.33
CA VAL A 11 -8.40 31.31 11.14
C VAL A 11 -9.40 30.49 10.32
N LEU A 12 -9.09 29.22 10.05
CA LEU A 12 -9.98 28.36 9.27
C LEU A 12 -11.30 28.11 10.02
N ARG A 13 -11.23 27.97 11.36
CA ARG A 13 -12.41 27.83 12.21
C ARG A 13 -13.31 29.06 12.13
N ALA A 14 -12.72 30.25 12.22
CA ALA A 14 -13.46 31.51 12.11
C ALA A 14 -14.01 31.74 10.69
N ALA A 15 -13.26 31.36 9.66
CA ALA A 15 -13.64 31.58 8.26
C ALA A 15 -14.71 30.59 7.77
N ARG A 16 -14.81 29.39 8.36
CA ARG A 16 -15.71 28.29 7.97
C ARG A 16 -15.71 27.98 6.46
N ARG A 17 -14.57 28.21 5.80
CA ARG A 17 -14.34 27.89 4.39
C ARG A 17 -12.89 27.51 4.14
N PRO A 18 -12.59 26.72 3.10
CA PRO A 18 -11.22 26.40 2.74
C PRO A 18 -10.44 27.64 2.31
N LEU A 19 -9.17 27.72 2.70
CA LEU A 19 -8.32 28.87 2.39
C LEU A 19 -6.92 28.43 1.93
N SER A 20 -6.32 29.25 1.08
CA SER A 20 -4.89 29.11 0.74
C SER A 20 -4.01 29.66 1.88
N PRO A 21 -2.73 29.25 1.99
CA PRO A 21 -1.80 29.76 3.00
C PRO A 21 -1.66 31.29 3.00
N ARG A 22 -1.78 31.94 1.83
CA ARG A 22 -1.80 33.40 1.75
C ARG A 22 -3.07 33.96 2.36
N ALA A 23 -4.23 33.41 2.00
CA ALA A 23 -5.51 33.86 2.55
C ALA A 23 -5.63 33.62 4.06
N ILE A 24 -5.04 32.53 4.58
CA ILE A 24 -4.96 32.27 6.02
C ILE A 24 -4.16 33.36 6.72
N LEU A 25 -2.96 33.69 6.22
CA LEU A 25 -2.13 34.74 6.81
C LEU A 25 -2.77 36.12 6.67
N ASP A 26 -3.35 36.44 5.52
CA ASP A 26 -4.02 37.73 5.31
C ASP A 26 -5.20 37.91 6.28
N ALA A 27 -5.97 36.84 6.53
CA ALA A 27 -7.04 36.85 7.52
C ALA A 27 -6.49 37.00 8.95
N ALA A 28 -5.41 36.30 9.29
CA ALA A 28 -4.73 36.44 10.58
C ALA A 28 -4.22 37.87 10.83
N TYR A 29 -3.60 38.49 9.82
CA TYR A 29 -3.11 39.86 9.91
C TYR A 29 -4.25 40.85 10.09
N LYS A 30 -5.33 40.72 9.32
CA LYS A 30 -6.53 41.56 9.46
C LYS A 30 -7.20 41.43 10.83
N ALA A 31 -7.15 40.24 11.41
CA ALA A 31 -7.71 39.97 12.74
C ALA A 31 -6.75 40.31 13.90
N GLY A 32 -5.51 40.76 13.61
CA GLY A 32 -4.51 41.03 14.65
C GLY A 32 -4.04 39.79 15.41
N MET A 33 -4.19 38.59 14.83
CA MET A 33 -3.94 37.31 15.49
C MET A 33 -2.52 36.76 15.27
N VAL A 34 -1.70 37.41 14.44
CA VAL A 34 -0.34 36.93 14.11
C VAL A 34 0.59 37.15 15.32
N PRO A 35 1.20 36.09 15.88
CA PRO A 35 2.17 36.22 16.96
C PRO A 35 3.38 37.08 16.58
N SER A 36 3.91 37.84 17.52
CA SER A 36 5.05 38.77 17.31
C SER A 36 6.34 38.07 16.87
N HIS A 37 6.50 36.78 17.18
CA HIS A 37 7.65 35.97 16.78
C HIS A 37 7.52 35.36 15.38
N LEU A 38 6.37 35.47 14.71
CA LEU A 38 6.24 35.07 13.32
C LEU A 38 6.60 36.26 12.42
N PHE A 39 7.81 36.26 11.88
CA PHE A 39 8.30 37.26 10.92
C PHE A 39 9.04 36.62 9.74
N GLY A 40 8.92 37.20 8.54
CA GLY A 40 9.65 36.73 7.35
C GLY A 40 8.97 37.05 6.02
N LYS A 41 9.74 37.10 4.94
CA LYS A 41 9.23 37.47 3.60
C LYS A 41 8.35 36.41 2.94
N ALA A 42 8.44 35.15 3.36
CA ALA A 42 7.75 34.02 2.72
C ALA A 42 6.98 33.13 3.70
N GLN A 43 6.36 33.72 4.73
CA GLN A 43 5.60 32.98 5.75
C GLN A 43 4.53 32.06 5.17
N HIS A 44 3.87 32.46 4.07
CA HIS A 44 2.87 31.64 3.39
C HIS A 44 3.45 30.31 2.89
N LYS A 45 4.74 30.28 2.49
CA LYS A 45 5.42 29.04 2.08
C LYS A 45 5.74 28.17 3.29
N THR A 46 6.17 28.77 4.40
CA THR A 46 6.41 28.04 5.66
C THR A 46 5.12 27.44 6.19
N LEU A 47 4.04 28.22 6.25
CA LEU A 47 2.72 27.75 6.64
C LEU A 47 2.23 26.61 5.73
N GLN A 48 2.40 26.77 4.41
CA GLN A 48 2.07 25.71 3.46
C GLN A 48 2.86 24.43 3.75
N ALA A 49 4.17 24.53 3.98
CA ALA A 49 5.03 23.40 4.28
C ALA A 49 4.59 22.71 5.58
N ARG A 50 4.32 23.46 6.65
CA ARG A 50 3.86 22.93 7.93
C ARG A 50 2.51 22.22 7.84
N LEU A 51 1.51 22.84 7.21
CA LEU A 51 0.21 22.21 6.97
C LEU A 51 0.35 20.93 6.14
N SER A 52 1.21 20.97 5.13
CA SER A 52 1.48 19.80 4.28
C SER A 52 2.18 18.69 5.04
N GLU A 53 3.14 19.02 5.91
CA GLU A 53 3.88 18.09 6.75
C GLU A 53 2.98 17.44 7.81
N GLU A 54 2.10 18.21 8.45
CA GLU A 54 1.13 17.67 9.42
C GLU A 54 0.13 16.73 8.75
N ILE A 55 -0.46 17.13 7.61
CA ILE A 55 -1.36 16.27 6.83
C ILE A 55 -0.64 15.01 6.37
N LEU A 56 0.61 15.13 5.91
CA LEU A 56 1.39 13.98 5.44
C LEU A 56 1.71 13.01 6.58
N ARG A 57 2.08 13.54 7.75
CA ARG A 57 2.50 12.74 8.91
C ARG A 57 1.32 12.06 9.60
N LEU A 58 0.20 12.78 9.76
CA LEU A 58 -0.96 12.31 10.52
C LEU A 58 -2.05 11.72 9.62
N LYS A 59 -2.00 11.94 8.30
CA LYS A 59 -2.98 11.46 7.32
C LYS A 59 -4.41 11.82 7.76
N LEU A 60 -5.24 10.81 8.02
CA LEU A 60 -6.65 10.97 8.39
C LEU A 60 -6.84 11.57 9.80
N ASP A 61 -5.83 11.49 10.66
CA ASP A 61 -5.86 12.09 12.01
C ASP A 61 -5.52 13.57 12.02
N SER A 62 -5.06 14.10 10.89
CA SER A 62 -4.74 15.51 10.80
C SER A 62 -5.98 16.35 11.06
N ARG A 63 -5.83 17.39 11.89
CA ARG A 63 -6.85 18.43 12.08
C ARG A 63 -7.16 19.18 10.79
N PHE A 64 -6.22 19.15 9.85
CA PHE A 64 -6.33 19.78 8.55
C PHE A 64 -6.52 18.75 7.46
N TYR A 65 -7.19 19.14 6.38
CA TYR A 65 -7.15 18.42 5.12
C TYR A 65 -7.10 19.42 3.97
N ARG A 66 -6.78 18.94 2.76
CA ARG A 66 -6.82 19.78 1.56
C ARG A 66 -8.17 19.64 0.89
N THR A 67 -8.72 20.71 0.34
CA THR A 67 -9.87 20.64 -0.59
C THR A 67 -9.45 20.85 -2.04
N ASP A 68 -8.24 21.38 -2.26
CA ASP A 68 -7.64 21.60 -3.58
C ASP A 68 -6.11 21.73 -3.45
N PRO A 69 -5.35 21.75 -4.57
CA PRO A 69 -3.91 22.03 -4.55
C PRO A 69 -3.58 23.34 -3.81
N GLY A 70 -2.99 23.22 -2.63
CA GLY A 70 -2.61 24.39 -1.82
C GLY A 70 -3.78 25.11 -1.15
N VAL A 71 -4.94 24.46 -1.03
CA VAL A 71 -6.11 24.96 -0.30
C VAL A 71 -6.40 24.00 0.86
N PHE A 72 -6.55 24.54 2.06
CA PHE A 72 -6.64 23.76 3.31
C PHE A 72 -7.93 24.08 4.06
N PHE A 73 -8.45 23.10 4.79
CA PHE A 73 -9.64 23.21 5.62
C PHE A 73 -9.54 22.34 6.88
N LEU A 74 -10.53 22.41 7.79
CA LEU A 74 -10.51 21.69 9.07
C LEU A 74 -11.36 20.43 9.06
N SER A 75 -10.77 19.32 9.50
CA SER A 75 -11.40 18.00 9.54
C SER A 75 -12.68 17.97 10.37
N GLU A 76 -12.82 18.84 11.39
CA GLU A 76 -14.05 18.97 12.19
C GLU A 76 -15.27 19.39 11.36
N PHE A 77 -15.08 20.14 10.28
CA PHE A 77 -16.16 20.61 9.40
C PHE A 77 -16.71 19.56 8.44
N ARG A 78 -16.13 18.36 8.41
CA ARG A 78 -16.65 17.26 7.60
C ARG A 78 -17.98 16.71 8.12
N ALA A 79 -18.20 16.78 9.42
CA ALA A 79 -19.45 16.34 10.07
C ALA A 79 -20.49 17.48 10.17
N ASP A 80 -20.13 18.69 9.75
CA ASP A 80 -20.97 19.87 9.90
C ASP A 80 -22.06 19.90 8.80
N PRO A 81 -23.35 19.94 9.16
CA PRO A 81 -24.45 19.93 8.19
C PRO A 81 -24.53 21.23 7.36
N ASP A 82 -23.96 22.34 7.85
CA ASP A 82 -24.05 23.65 7.19
C ASP A 82 -22.96 23.84 6.13
N ILE A 83 -22.02 22.89 6.00
CA ILE A 83 -20.95 22.92 5.00
C ILE A 83 -21.42 22.16 3.76
N ALA A 84 -21.19 22.75 2.58
CA ALA A 84 -21.51 22.11 1.31
C ALA A 84 -20.72 20.80 1.14
N ASP A 85 -21.38 19.75 0.63
CA ASP A 85 -20.79 18.41 0.52
C ASP A 85 -19.53 18.37 -0.36
N GLU A 86 -19.46 19.26 -1.36
CA GLU A 86 -18.29 19.44 -2.23
C GLU A 86 -17.02 19.82 -1.46
N LEU A 87 -17.15 20.56 -0.35
CA LEU A 87 -16.02 21.02 0.46
C LEU A 87 -15.62 20.02 1.54
N LYS A 88 -16.47 19.02 1.80
CA LYS A 88 -16.19 17.94 2.75
C LYS A 88 -15.25 16.90 2.17
N ASP A 89 -15.15 16.83 0.84
CA ASP A 89 -14.32 15.87 0.14
C ASP A 89 -12.85 16.32 0.13
N PRO A 90 -11.92 15.58 0.76
CA PRO A 90 -10.51 15.90 0.69
C PRO A 90 -9.93 15.79 -0.72
N PHE A 91 -9.16 16.80 -1.12
CA PHE A 91 -8.23 16.75 -2.24
C PHE A 91 -6.98 15.96 -1.88
N HIS A 92 -6.81 14.83 -2.55
CA HIS A 92 -5.66 13.95 -2.38
C HIS A 92 -4.56 14.35 -3.35
N ALA A 93 -3.52 14.99 -2.81
CA ALA A 93 -2.35 15.31 -3.61
C ALA A 93 -1.56 14.04 -3.91
N ARG A 94 -1.32 13.78 -5.19
CA ARG A 94 -0.47 12.69 -5.68
C ARG A 94 0.88 12.72 -4.97
N ARG A 95 1.27 11.60 -4.34
CA ARG A 95 2.64 11.43 -3.85
C ARG A 95 3.59 11.40 -5.05
N ARG A 96 4.46 12.41 -5.17
CA ARG A 96 5.64 12.37 -6.06
C ARG A 96 6.74 11.43 -5.56
N THR A 97 6.53 10.75 -4.44
CA THR A 97 7.55 9.91 -3.79
C THR A 97 7.88 8.66 -4.62
N ARG A 98 6.92 8.10 -5.37
CA ARG A 98 7.22 6.98 -6.30
C ARG A 98 8.25 7.39 -7.38
N ASP A 99 8.31 8.67 -7.75
CA ASP A 99 9.27 9.18 -8.74
C ASP A 99 10.67 9.42 -8.14
N LEU A 100 10.80 9.52 -6.82
CA LEU A 100 12.10 9.49 -6.15
C LEU A 100 12.53 8.04 -5.99
N ALA A 101 13.26 7.53 -6.97
CA ALA A 101 13.82 6.19 -6.88
C ALA A 101 14.62 6.05 -5.58
N LYS A 102 14.34 4.96 -4.87
CA LYS A 102 15.08 4.59 -3.68
C LYS A 102 16.51 4.27 -4.09
N SER A 103 17.48 5.00 -3.54
CA SER A 103 18.90 4.86 -3.87
C SER A 103 19.53 3.57 -3.32
N SER A 104 18.79 2.78 -2.55
CA SER A 104 19.29 1.57 -1.89
C SER A 104 18.21 0.48 -1.87
N ALA A 105 17.83 0.03 -3.06
CA ALA A 105 16.90 -1.06 -3.27
C ALA A 105 17.55 -2.43 -3.00
N LEU A 106 16.84 -3.30 -2.30
CA LEU A 106 17.24 -4.66 -2.01
C LEU A 106 17.27 -5.48 -3.30
N ALA A 107 18.37 -6.17 -3.51
CA ALA A 107 18.60 -7.03 -4.66
C ALA A 107 19.35 -8.30 -4.27
N ILE A 108 19.10 -9.39 -5.00
CA ILE A 108 19.77 -10.68 -4.78
C ILE A 108 20.54 -11.05 -6.05
N SER A 109 21.76 -11.58 -5.86
CA SER A 109 22.58 -12.07 -6.97
C SER A 109 21.83 -13.11 -7.79
N ARG A 110 21.76 -12.89 -9.11
CA ARG A 110 21.18 -13.81 -10.09
C ARG A 110 21.76 -15.21 -9.96
N LYS A 111 23.10 -15.31 -9.84
CA LYS A 111 23.80 -16.58 -9.69
C LYS A 111 23.29 -17.39 -8.50
N PHE A 112 23.03 -16.72 -7.37
CA PHE A 112 22.50 -17.38 -6.19
C PHE A 112 21.09 -17.91 -6.44
N VAL A 113 20.21 -17.08 -6.99
CA VAL A 113 18.81 -17.43 -7.29
C VAL A 113 18.71 -18.60 -8.25
N GLU A 114 19.48 -18.56 -9.35
CA GLU A 114 19.51 -19.63 -10.35
C GLU A 114 20.12 -20.94 -9.82
N SER A 115 21.00 -20.86 -8.81
CA SER A 115 21.57 -22.04 -8.15
C SER A 115 20.72 -22.62 -7.02
N SER A 116 19.70 -21.88 -6.57
CA SER A 116 18.85 -22.27 -5.44
C SER A 116 17.61 -22.99 -5.93
N ASN A 117 17.36 -24.20 -5.41
CA ASN A 117 16.18 -24.99 -5.77
C ASN A 117 14.94 -24.68 -4.90
N SER A 118 15.08 -23.88 -3.84
CA SER A 118 14.06 -23.77 -2.78
C SER A 118 13.47 -22.38 -2.59
N TRP A 119 13.86 -21.41 -3.42
CA TRP A 119 13.49 -20.01 -3.21
C TRP A 119 11.99 -19.73 -3.33
N SER A 120 11.21 -20.60 -3.99
CA SER A 120 9.75 -20.45 -4.13
C SER A 120 8.93 -21.09 -3.02
N THR A 121 9.51 -22.01 -2.23
CA THR A 121 8.77 -22.83 -1.24
C THR A 121 9.06 -22.44 0.21
N ASP A 122 10.27 -21.93 0.48
CA ASP A 122 10.66 -21.46 1.82
C ASP A 122 11.43 -20.15 1.71
N TRP A 123 10.65 -19.08 1.66
CA TRP A 123 11.15 -17.73 1.40
C TRP A 123 12.00 -17.20 2.56
N HIS A 124 11.71 -17.59 3.80
CA HIS A 124 12.48 -17.22 4.98
C HIS A 124 13.89 -17.80 4.91
N ASN A 125 13.99 -19.11 4.66
CA ASN A 125 15.28 -19.77 4.52
C ASN A 125 16.04 -19.29 3.29
N PHE A 126 15.33 -18.96 2.21
CA PHE A 126 15.93 -18.38 1.02
C PHE A 126 16.64 -17.05 1.31
N LEU A 127 15.96 -16.10 1.97
CA LEU A 127 16.56 -14.81 2.30
C LEU A 127 17.70 -14.96 3.31
N ALA A 128 17.52 -15.81 4.32
CA ALA A 128 18.56 -16.08 5.30
C ALA A 128 19.81 -16.71 4.67
N GLU A 129 19.64 -17.63 3.72
CA GLU A 129 20.76 -18.25 3.00
C GLU A 129 21.41 -17.28 2.02
N ALA A 130 20.63 -16.44 1.34
CA ALA A 130 21.15 -15.38 0.48
C ALA A 130 22.06 -14.44 1.26
N ASP A 131 21.63 -14.03 2.46
CA ASP A 131 22.41 -13.16 3.34
C ASP A 131 23.69 -13.86 3.83
N ARG A 132 23.59 -15.10 4.31
CA ARG A 132 24.75 -15.93 4.72
C ARG A 132 25.77 -16.12 3.61
N CYS A 133 25.32 -16.30 2.37
CA CYS A 133 26.17 -16.46 1.20
C CYS A 133 26.73 -15.15 0.66
N GLY A 134 26.39 -14.00 1.26
CA GLY A 134 26.79 -12.68 0.76
C GLY A 134 26.19 -12.34 -0.61
N ALA A 135 25.02 -12.92 -0.92
CA ALA A 135 24.31 -12.72 -2.18
C ALA A 135 23.29 -11.57 -2.11
N VAL A 136 23.11 -10.95 -0.94
CA VAL A 136 22.23 -9.80 -0.71
C VAL A 136 23.00 -8.50 -0.95
N HIS A 137 22.41 -7.61 -1.76
CA HIS A 137 23.00 -6.32 -2.11
C HIS A 137 21.96 -5.21 -2.10
N TYR A 138 22.43 -3.97 -1.93
CA TYR A 138 21.61 -2.78 -2.10
C TYR A 138 22.11 -1.97 -3.30
N VAL A 139 21.23 -1.75 -4.28
CA VAL A 139 21.54 -1.13 -5.56
C VAL A 139 20.64 0.07 -5.84
N ASP A 140 21.02 0.93 -6.78
CA ASP A 140 20.13 1.99 -7.28
C ASP A 140 19.04 1.37 -8.16
N ALA A 141 17.77 1.51 -7.78
CA ALA A 141 16.63 0.97 -8.53
C ALA A 141 16.53 1.49 -9.98
N ARG A 142 17.12 2.66 -10.29
CA ARG A 142 17.16 3.20 -11.67
C ARG A 142 18.24 2.56 -12.53
N ARG A 143 19.21 1.90 -11.91
CA ARG A 143 20.43 1.38 -12.56
C ARG A 143 20.81 0.03 -11.96
N VAL A 144 19.87 -0.89 -12.03
CA VAL A 144 20.06 -2.25 -11.54
C VAL A 144 21.05 -2.98 -12.49
N PRO A 145 22.16 -3.51 -11.97
CA PRO A 145 23.08 -4.30 -12.78
C PRO A 145 22.44 -5.63 -13.21
N PRO A 146 22.81 -6.17 -14.38
CA PRO A 146 22.16 -7.35 -14.97
C PRO A 146 22.26 -8.62 -14.13
N ASP A 147 23.26 -8.68 -13.25
CA ASP A 147 23.56 -9.81 -12.36
C ASP A 147 22.72 -9.82 -11.08
N PHE A 148 21.71 -8.96 -10.97
CA PHE A 148 20.86 -8.87 -9.80
C PHE A 148 19.38 -8.91 -10.18
N TYR A 149 18.59 -9.50 -9.28
CA TYR A 149 17.14 -9.37 -9.28
C TYR A 149 16.73 -8.42 -8.16
N LEU A 150 15.89 -7.43 -8.49
CA LEU A 150 15.28 -6.57 -7.48
C LEU A 150 14.22 -7.34 -6.68
N ILE A 151 14.14 -7.02 -5.39
CA ILE A 151 13.09 -7.54 -4.51
C ILE A 151 11.93 -6.55 -4.45
N TRP A 152 10.75 -7.02 -4.81
CA TRP A 152 9.50 -6.27 -4.78
C TRP A 152 8.55 -6.84 -3.74
N ALA A 153 8.00 -5.96 -2.92
CA ALA A 153 6.84 -6.26 -2.10
C ALA A 153 5.59 -6.14 -2.98
N PHE A 154 4.80 -7.21 -3.06
CA PHE A 154 3.51 -7.24 -3.75
C PHE A 154 2.44 -7.63 -2.75
N SER A 155 1.70 -6.66 -2.22
CA SER A 155 0.69 -6.90 -1.18
C SER A 155 -0.71 -6.85 -1.75
N ILE A 156 -1.46 -7.92 -1.57
CA ILE A 156 -2.89 -7.99 -1.87
C ILE A 156 -3.68 -7.69 -0.60
N VAL A 157 -4.88 -7.13 -0.78
CA VAL A 157 -5.80 -6.85 0.33
C VAL A 157 -6.92 -7.86 0.27
N ARG A 158 -7.10 -8.63 1.34
CA ARG A 158 -8.12 -9.67 1.43
C ARG A 158 -9.18 -9.33 2.46
N ARG A 159 -10.44 -9.53 2.08
CA ARG A 159 -11.60 -9.58 2.98
C ARG A 159 -12.30 -10.91 2.81
N SER A 160 -12.23 -11.79 3.80
CA SER A 160 -12.77 -13.15 3.69
C SER A 160 -12.27 -13.87 2.41
N THR A 161 -13.15 -14.23 1.47
CA THR A 161 -12.78 -14.88 0.21
C THR A 161 -12.58 -13.88 -0.94
N GLN A 162 -12.59 -12.58 -0.66
CA GLN A 162 -12.51 -11.53 -1.67
C GLN A 162 -11.14 -10.86 -1.68
N LEU A 163 -10.64 -10.57 -2.88
CA LEU A 163 -9.47 -9.72 -3.09
C LEU A 163 -9.91 -8.34 -3.56
N LEU A 164 -9.21 -7.33 -3.08
CA LEU A 164 -9.38 -5.99 -3.60
C LEU A 164 -8.75 -5.87 -4.98
N SER A 165 -9.50 -5.31 -5.92
CA SER A 165 -9.06 -5.05 -7.27
C SER A 165 -9.34 -3.60 -7.67
N TYR A 166 -8.51 -3.04 -8.52
CA TYR A 166 -8.66 -1.68 -9.03
C TYR A 166 -8.03 -1.55 -10.41
N ARG A 167 -8.39 -0.52 -11.18
CA ARG A 167 -7.71 -0.13 -12.42
C ARG A 167 -6.58 0.85 -12.16
N ILE A 168 -5.42 0.54 -12.73
CA ILE A 168 -4.22 1.38 -12.70
C ILE A 168 -4.49 2.63 -13.53
N GLY A 169 -4.55 3.80 -12.86
CA GLY A 169 -4.58 5.08 -13.55
C GLY A 169 -3.26 5.34 -14.29
N ARG A 170 -3.28 6.20 -15.33
CA ARG A 170 -2.13 6.61 -16.19
C ARG A 170 -0.88 7.15 -15.47
N TYR A 171 -0.93 7.25 -14.15
CA TYR A 171 0.00 7.96 -13.30
C TYR A 171 0.61 7.08 -12.20
N ARG A 172 0.22 5.80 -12.12
CA ARG A 172 0.70 4.85 -11.12
C ARG A 172 1.87 4.02 -11.64
N ASP A 173 1.85 3.68 -12.92
CA ASP A 173 2.87 2.90 -13.61
C ASP A 173 2.99 3.45 -15.04
N ASP A 174 4.19 3.81 -15.46
CA ASP A 174 4.48 4.33 -16.80
C ASP A 174 4.84 3.22 -17.79
N ARG A 175 4.88 1.96 -17.35
CA ARG A 175 5.04 0.81 -18.24
C ARG A 175 3.76 0.59 -19.04
N ASP A 176 3.89 0.58 -20.37
CA ASP A 176 2.76 0.43 -21.31
C ASP A 176 1.90 -0.80 -21.02
N ALA A 177 2.51 -1.89 -20.52
CA ALA A 177 1.81 -3.13 -20.18
C ALA A 177 0.84 -3.00 -18.98
N PHE A 178 0.97 -1.94 -18.16
CA PHE A 178 0.23 -1.74 -16.91
C PHE A 178 -0.85 -0.64 -17.03
N VAL A 179 -0.76 0.23 -18.05
CA VAL A 179 -1.68 1.36 -18.20
C VAL A 179 -3.11 0.87 -18.47
N ASN A 180 -4.06 1.36 -17.66
CA ASN A 180 -5.49 1.02 -17.75
C ASN A 180 -5.82 -0.48 -17.57
N ARG A 181 -4.85 -1.28 -17.10
CA ARG A 181 -5.08 -2.65 -16.66
C ARG A 181 -5.61 -2.68 -15.24
N ARG A 182 -6.27 -3.78 -14.91
CA ARG A 182 -6.69 -4.12 -13.57
C ARG A 182 -5.50 -4.68 -12.78
N SER A 183 -5.44 -4.38 -11.50
CA SER A 183 -4.46 -4.92 -10.57
C SER A 183 -5.15 -5.38 -9.29
N ILE A 184 -4.51 -6.32 -8.60
CA ILE A 184 -4.91 -6.79 -7.26
C ILE A 184 -3.85 -6.47 -6.20
N GLY A 185 -2.68 -5.98 -6.63
CA GLY A 185 -1.52 -5.82 -5.77
C GLY A 185 -1.09 -4.37 -5.60
N PHE A 186 -0.69 -4.04 -4.38
CA PHE A 186 0.02 -2.82 -4.04
C PHE A 186 1.51 -3.12 -4.02
N THR A 187 2.28 -2.41 -4.84
CA THR A 187 3.66 -2.79 -5.14
C THR A 187 4.65 -1.66 -4.91
N ASP A 188 5.79 -2.02 -4.32
CA ASP A 188 6.95 -1.14 -4.18
C ASP A 188 8.23 -1.95 -4.02
N VAL A 189 9.37 -1.34 -4.36
CA VAL A 189 10.69 -1.93 -4.19
C VAL A 189 11.05 -1.95 -2.70
N VAL A 190 11.54 -3.08 -2.21
CA VAL A 190 12.08 -3.20 -0.84
C VAL A 190 13.42 -2.48 -0.79
N SER A 191 13.65 -1.70 0.25
CA SER A 191 14.86 -0.90 0.43
C SER A 191 15.54 -1.18 1.76
N TYR A 192 16.78 -0.72 1.88
CA TYR A 192 17.55 -0.81 3.12
C TYR A 192 16.79 -0.26 4.35
N GLU A 193 16.01 0.81 4.16
CA GLU A 193 15.27 1.47 5.23
C GLU A 193 14.05 0.68 5.72
N ASP A 194 13.59 -0.31 4.95
CA ASP A 194 12.44 -1.13 5.33
C ASP A 194 12.84 -2.24 6.34
N ALA A 195 14.15 -2.57 6.41
CA ALA A 195 14.69 -3.54 7.37
C ALA A 195 14.77 -2.94 8.78
N SER A 196 14.50 -3.77 9.78
CA SER A 196 14.56 -3.39 11.20
C SER A 196 15.33 -4.44 12.01
N LEU A 197 15.74 -4.11 13.22
CA LEU A 197 16.40 -5.06 14.12
C LEU A 197 15.47 -6.18 14.61
N PHE A 198 14.17 -6.10 14.34
CA PHE A 198 13.15 -6.99 14.86
C PHE A 198 12.57 -7.94 13.81
N ASN A 199 12.98 -7.81 12.54
CA ASN A 199 12.55 -8.68 11.45
C ASN A 199 13.74 -9.28 10.70
N ASN A 200 13.66 -10.59 10.47
CA ASN A 200 14.71 -11.35 9.75
C ASN A 200 14.38 -11.52 8.26
N ASP A 201 13.44 -10.73 7.74
CA ASP A 201 12.94 -10.79 6.36
C ASP A 201 13.50 -9.68 5.48
N LEU A 202 14.56 -9.00 5.92
CA LEU A 202 15.19 -7.88 5.23
C LEU A 202 14.21 -6.72 4.91
N GLY A 203 13.09 -6.61 5.64
CA GLY A 203 12.11 -5.54 5.46
C GLY A 203 10.98 -5.84 4.48
N VAL A 204 10.89 -7.07 3.94
CA VAL A 204 9.86 -7.45 2.96
C VAL A 204 8.44 -7.20 3.49
N THR A 205 8.10 -7.72 4.67
CA THR A 205 6.76 -7.56 5.25
C THR A 205 6.47 -6.12 5.68
N ASN A 206 7.45 -5.41 6.23
CA ASN A 206 7.33 -3.98 6.57
C ASN A 206 7.00 -3.14 5.33
N ARG A 207 7.71 -3.38 4.22
CA ARG A 207 7.44 -2.69 2.96
C ARG A 207 6.08 -3.05 2.40
N GLY A 208 5.69 -4.33 2.48
CA GLY A 208 4.38 -4.81 2.09
C GLY A 208 3.24 -4.10 2.82
N LEU A 209 3.35 -4.01 4.16
CA LEU A 209 2.38 -3.27 4.94
C LEU A 209 2.37 -1.78 4.56
N ALA A 210 3.55 -1.17 4.51
CA ALA A 210 3.67 0.26 4.29
C ALA A 210 3.15 0.67 2.90
N VAL A 211 3.30 -0.16 1.86
CA VAL A 211 2.74 0.16 0.53
C VAL A 211 1.21 0.10 0.54
N VAL A 212 0.60 -0.87 1.23
CA VAL A 212 -0.86 -0.92 1.40
C VAL A 212 -1.34 0.31 2.15
N LEU A 213 -0.74 0.64 3.29
CA LEU A 213 -1.14 1.81 4.09
C LEU A 213 -0.94 3.14 3.36
N ASP A 214 0.07 3.23 2.50
CA ASP A 214 0.32 4.44 1.72
C ASP A 214 -0.59 4.55 0.51
N ASP A 215 -0.77 3.48 -0.25
CA ASP A 215 -1.62 3.47 -1.44
C ASP A 215 -3.11 3.39 -1.12
N LEU A 216 -3.49 3.00 0.09
CA LEU A 216 -4.87 3.08 0.60
C LEU A 216 -5.10 4.30 1.50
N ASP A 217 -4.08 5.15 1.69
CA ASP A 217 -4.12 6.35 2.54
C ASP A 217 -4.66 6.07 3.95
N LEU A 218 -4.23 4.94 4.52
CA LEU A 218 -4.60 4.49 5.86
C LEU A 218 -3.61 5.02 6.89
N SER A 219 -4.13 5.56 7.99
CA SER A 219 -3.40 5.77 9.24
C SER A 219 -3.68 4.60 10.19
N ARG A 220 -2.74 4.34 11.11
CA ARG A 220 -2.90 3.29 12.14
C ARG A 220 -4.11 3.54 13.06
N SER A 221 -4.55 4.79 13.18
CA SER A 221 -5.74 5.20 13.94
C SER A 221 -7.08 4.82 13.33
N VAL A 222 -7.11 4.50 12.02
CA VAL A 222 -8.32 3.99 11.36
C VAL A 222 -8.73 2.66 11.99
N PHE A 223 -7.75 1.92 12.49
CA PHE A 223 -7.93 0.71 13.25
C PHE A 223 -8.12 1.12 14.71
N GLY A 224 -9.17 0.60 15.35
CA GLY A 224 -9.49 0.94 16.74
C GLY A 224 -8.31 0.65 17.68
N SER A 225 -8.29 1.22 18.88
CA SER A 225 -7.18 1.07 19.84
C SER A 225 -6.86 -0.39 20.26
N ASN A 226 -7.71 -1.35 19.87
CA ASN A 226 -7.56 -2.78 20.13
C ASN A 226 -7.30 -3.62 18.86
N GLU A 227 -7.26 -3.01 17.67
CA GLU A 227 -6.97 -3.69 16.41
C GLU A 227 -5.55 -3.33 15.95
N ASP A 228 -4.58 -4.21 16.24
CA ASP A 228 -3.24 -4.06 15.70
C ASP A 228 -3.25 -4.30 14.19
N VAL A 229 -2.67 -3.37 13.45
CA VAL A 229 -2.42 -3.54 12.01
C VAL A 229 -1.29 -4.54 11.84
N ASN A 230 -1.65 -5.79 11.63
CA ASN A 230 -0.69 -6.86 11.44
C ASN A 230 0.08 -6.67 10.13
N ALA A 231 1.35 -7.11 10.14
CA ALA A 231 2.13 -7.25 8.93
C ALA A 231 1.46 -8.27 7.99
N PRO A 232 1.58 -8.10 6.67
CA PRO A 232 1.02 -9.05 5.73
C PRO A 232 1.78 -10.39 5.78
N ASP A 233 1.05 -11.47 5.57
CA ASP A 233 1.60 -12.82 5.48
C ASP A 233 2.14 -13.07 4.07
N VAL A 234 3.36 -13.56 3.95
CA VAL A 234 3.90 -13.94 2.62
C VAL A 234 3.25 -15.25 2.19
N LEU A 235 2.52 -15.21 1.07
CA LEU A 235 1.87 -16.39 0.49
C LEU A 235 2.89 -17.22 -0.30
N PHE A 236 3.63 -16.56 -1.19
CA PHE A 236 4.65 -17.18 -2.03
C PHE A 236 5.55 -16.11 -2.65
N SER A 237 6.66 -16.54 -3.23
CA SER A 237 7.53 -15.70 -4.06
C SER A 237 7.61 -16.21 -5.48
N MET A 238 7.69 -15.29 -6.44
CA MET A 238 7.76 -15.62 -7.86
C MET A 238 8.77 -14.73 -8.59
N LEU A 239 9.37 -15.27 -9.65
CA LEU A 239 10.27 -14.54 -10.53
C LEU A 239 9.41 -14.00 -11.67
N THR A 240 9.44 -12.69 -11.87
CA THR A 240 8.84 -12.07 -13.04
C THR A 240 9.93 -11.70 -14.04
N VAL A 241 9.69 -12.05 -15.29
CA VAL A 241 10.45 -11.59 -16.43
C VAL A 241 9.42 -10.96 -17.36
N ASP A 242 9.24 -9.66 -17.23
CA ASP A 242 8.42 -8.90 -18.17
C ASP A 242 9.34 -8.43 -19.30
N GLU A 243 8.93 -8.63 -20.56
CA GLU A 243 9.72 -8.26 -21.75
C GLU A 243 10.12 -6.78 -21.77
N SER A 244 9.38 -5.94 -21.05
CA SER A 244 9.61 -4.50 -20.95
C SER A 244 10.32 -4.05 -19.66
N SER A 245 10.51 -4.94 -18.69
CA SER A 245 11.03 -4.61 -17.36
C SER A 245 12.28 -5.44 -17.02
N GLN A 246 13.12 -4.92 -16.11
CA GLN A 246 14.16 -5.76 -15.53
C GLN A 246 13.52 -6.92 -14.74
N PRO A 247 14.11 -8.13 -14.79
CA PRO A 247 13.59 -9.25 -14.06
C PRO A 247 13.67 -8.99 -12.55
N ALA A 248 12.65 -9.44 -11.84
CA ALA A 248 12.46 -9.13 -10.43
C ALA A 248 11.90 -10.34 -9.68
N ILE A 249 12.15 -10.39 -8.38
CA ILE A 249 11.52 -11.35 -7.47
C ILE A 249 10.40 -10.60 -6.75
N LEU A 250 9.18 -11.10 -6.91
CA LEU A 250 8.00 -10.61 -6.21
C LEU A 250 7.76 -11.49 -4.99
N PHE A 251 7.61 -10.86 -3.83
CA PHE A 251 7.03 -11.47 -2.65
C PHE A 251 5.55 -11.13 -2.63
N VAL A 252 4.71 -12.10 -2.98
CA VAL A 252 3.26 -11.96 -2.96
C VAL A 252 2.79 -12.21 -1.54
N MET A 253 2.19 -11.18 -0.97
CA MET A 253 1.80 -11.13 0.44
C MET A 253 0.35 -10.76 0.57
N GLU A 254 -0.27 -11.22 1.64
CA GLU A 254 -1.66 -10.98 1.97
C GLU A 254 -1.79 -10.14 3.22
N TRP A 255 -2.48 -9.01 3.08
CA TRP A 255 -2.94 -8.25 4.21
C TRP A 255 -4.44 -8.49 4.40
N ALA A 256 -4.80 -9.18 5.48
CA ALA A 256 -6.18 -9.40 5.88
C ALA A 256 -6.77 -8.11 6.48
N CYS A 257 -7.70 -7.49 5.77
CA CYS A 257 -8.39 -6.30 6.27
C CYS A 257 -9.58 -6.67 7.16
N PRO A 258 -9.99 -5.79 8.09
CA PRO A 258 -11.22 -5.97 8.83
C PRO A 258 -12.46 -6.08 7.93
N GLU A 259 -13.49 -6.80 8.36
CA GLU A 259 -14.73 -6.98 7.57
C GLU A 259 -15.47 -5.66 7.28
N TRP A 260 -15.36 -4.69 8.19
CA TRP A 260 -15.96 -3.37 8.03
C TRP A 260 -15.18 -2.47 7.05
N PHE A 261 -13.98 -2.87 6.63
CA PHE A 261 -13.12 -2.06 5.79
C PHE A 261 -13.71 -1.95 4.37
N GLU A 262 -13.90 -0.71 3.90
CA GLU A 262 -14.31 -0.42 2.53
C GLU A 262 -13.39 0.67 1.93
N PRO A 263 -12.67 0.37 0.83
CA PRO A 263 -11.76 1.31 0.22
C PRO A 263 -12.53 2.40 -0.53
N THR A 264 -12.33 3.65 -0.11
CA THR A 264 -12.97 4.80 -0.76
C THR A 264 -12.19 5.21 -2.02
N ALA A 265 -12.79 5.01 -3.20
CA ALA A 265 -12.18 5.34 -4.51
C ALA A 265 -11.75 6.81 -4.66
N ARG A 266 -12.38 7.75 -3.95
CA ARG A 266 -12.05 9.19 -4.03
C ARG A 266 -10.71 9.56 -3.42
N ARG A 267 -10.14 8.69 -2.58
CA ARG A 267 -8.91 8.97 -1.84
C ARG A 267 -7.63 8.66 -2.60
N LEU A 268 -7.72 7.92 -3.72
CA LEU A 268 -6.58 7.20 -4.28
C LEU A 268 -6.52 7.31 -5.80
N SER A 269 -5.32 7.20 -6.39
CA SER A 269 -5.12 7.02 -7.83
C SER A 269 -5.55 5.63 -8.34
N LEU A 270 -6.55 5.03 -7.68
CA LEU A 270 -7.16 3.74 -7.98
C LEU A 270 -8.53 3.99 -8.58
N ASN A 271 -8.70 3.61 -9.83
CA ASN A 271 -9.99 3.71 -10.49
C ASN A 271 -10.75 2.38 -10.34
N GLU A 272 -12.09 2.41 -10.40
CA GLU A 272 -12.91 1.19 -10.44
C GLU A 272 -12.55 0.14 -9.38
N VAL A 273 -12.44 0.60 -8.14
CA VAL A 273 -12.16 -0.25 -6.99
C VAL A 273 -13.32 -1.22 -6.77
N GLN A 274 -13.03 -2.52 -6.68
CA GLN A 274 -14.01 -3.57 -6.53
C GLN A 274 -13.46 -4.76 -5.74
N TRP A 275 -14.34 -5.47 -5.04
CA TRP A 275 -14.02 -6.76 -4.44
C TRP A 275 -14.31 -7.89 -5.42
N ILE A 276 -13.30 -8.72 -5.70
CA ILE A 276 -13.42 -9.90 -6.59
C ILE A 276 -13.30 -11.19 -5.78
N ASP A 277 -14.01 -12.24 -6.18
CA ASP A 277 -13.95 -13.54 -5.52
C ASP A 277 -12.64 -14.27 -5.84
N ALA A 278 -11.82 -14.55 -4.83
CA ALA A 278 -10.54 -15.24 -4.94
C ALA A 278 -10.68 -16.74 -5.20
N THR A 279 -11.90 -17.29 -5.11
CA THR A 279 -12.15 -18.72 -5.28
C THR A 279 -12.39 -19.13 -6.73
N ARG A 280 -12.43 -18.15 -7.64
CA ARG A 280 -12.71 -18.34 -9.07
C ARG A 280 -11.74 -17.52 -9.91
N VAL A 281 -11.25 -18.11 -10.99
CA VAL A 281 -10.50 -17.37 -12.00
C VAL A 281 -11.45 -16.34 -12.63
N PRO A 282 -11.06 -15.06 -12.74
CA PRO A 282 -11.84 -14.08 -13.49
C PRO A 282 -12.03 -14.50 -14.94
N ASN A 283 -13.15 -14.08 -15.53
CA ASN A 283 -13.49 -14.44 -16.92
C ASN A 283 -12.47 -13.93 -17.95
N ASP A 284 -11.78 -12.83 -17.65
CA ASP A 284 -10.73 -12.27 -18.52
C ASP A 284 -9.48 -11.91 -17.69
N LEU A 285 -8.54 -12.85 -17.62
CA LEU A 285 -7.22 -12.61 -17.00
C LEU A 285 -6.38 -11.59 -17.77
N ASN A 286 -6.70 -11.30 -19.04
CA ASN A 286 -5.99 -10.29 -19.81
C ASN A 286 -6.42 -8.87 -19.40
N ASP A 287 -7.54 -8.66 -18.71
CA ASP A 287 -7.87 -7.35 -18.12
C ASP A 287 -6.84 -6.96 -17.05
N PHE A 288 -6.11 -7.93 -16.48
CA PHE A 288 -5.12 -7.71 -15.44
C PHE A 288 -3.72 -7.45 -15.99
N GLU A 289 -2.93 -6.66 -15.25
CA GLU A 289 -1.50 -6.52 -15.53
C GLU A 289 -0.72 -7.82 -15.21
N PRO A 290 0.45 -8.05 -15.83
CA PRO A 290 1.13 -9.34 -15.82
C PRO A 290 1.41 -9.92 -14.42
N TRP A 291 1.80 -9.10 -13.45
CA TRP A 291 2.08 -9.52 -12.08
C TRP A 291 0.79 -9.94 -11.37
N SER A 292 -0.27 -9.15 -11.48
CA SER A 292 -1.59 -9.49 -10.94
C SER A 292 -2.18 -10.74 -11.58
N SER A 293 -2.04 -10.91 -12.89
CA SER A 293 -2.52 -12.08 -13.60
C SER A 293 -1.82 -13.36 -13.08
N ALA A 294 -0.49 -13.33 -13.00
CA ALA A 294 0.30 -14.46 -12.51
C ALA A 294 0.03 -14.76 -11.02
N ALA A 295 -0.04 -13.73 -10.18
CA ALA A 295 -0.34 -13.90 -8.75
C ALA A 295 -1.74 -14.48 -8.55
N LEU A 296 -2.74 -13.99 -9.29
CA LEU A 296 -4.11 -14.47 -9.18
C LEU A 296 -4.25 -15.93 -9.61
N SER A 297 -3.60 -16.32 -10.71
CA SER A 297 -3.54 -17.72 -11.14
C SER A 297 -2.95 -18.61 -10.05
N ALA A 298 -1.81 -18.23 -9.46
CA ALA A 298 -1.19 -18.98 -8.39
C ALA A 298 -2.07 -19.12 -7.14
N ILE A 299 -2.74 -18.03 -6.73
CA ILE A 299 -3.67 -18.02 -5.57
C ILE A 299 -4.86 -18.95 -5.81
N VAL A 300 -5.47 -18.88 -7.00
CA VAL A 300 -6.63 -19.73 -7.32
C VAL A 300 -6.23 -21.20 -7.41
N ASP A 301 -5.09 -21.50 -8.03
CA ASP A 301 -4.58 -22.87 -8.15
C ASP A 301 -4.26 -23.49 -6.79
N ASP A 302 -3.72 -22.71 -5.87
CA ASP A 302 -3.47 -23.14 -4.49
C ASP A 302 -4.78 -23.42 -3.73
N TYR A 303 -5.77 -22.54 -3.86
CA TYR A 303 -7.10 -22.73 -3.27
C TYR A 303 -7.80 -24.00 -3.81
N LEU A 304 -7.71 -24.25 -5.12
CA LEU A 304 -8.29 -25.44 -5.75
C LEU A 304 -7.59 -26.73 -5.29
N ARG A 305 -6.26 -26.70 -5.10
CA ARG A 305 -5.49 -27.82 -4.54
C ARG A 305 -5.94 -28.15 -3.12
N CYS A 306 -5.92 -27.17 -2.21
CA CYS A 306 -6.36 -27.35 -0.83
C CYS A 306 -7.79 -27.92 -0.73
N ARG A 307 -8.71 -27.40 -1.57
CA ARG A 307 -10.10 -27.87 -1.59
C ARG A 307 -10.24 -29.31 -2.07
N ASN A 308 -9.41 -29.75 -3.01
CA ASN A 308 -9.42 -31.12 -3.51
C ASN A 308 -8.85 -32.10 -2.48
N GLU A 309 -7.75 -31.72 -1.81
CA GLU A 309 -7.17 -32.49 -0.70
C GLU A 309 -8.16 -32.64 0.47
N GLU A 310 -8.89 -31.59 0.82
CA GLU A 310 -9.96 -31.70 1.81
C GLU A 310 -11.08 -32.65 1.39
N LYS A 311 -11.48 -32.65 0.12
CA LYS A 311 -12.50 -33.57 -0.40
C LYS A 311 -12.01 -35.00 -0.42
N GLU A 312 -10.74 -35.23 -0.75
CA GLU A 312 -10.11 -36.54 -0.69
C GLU A 312 -9.97 -37.04 0.75
N ASN A 313 -9.55 -36.18 1.68
CA ASN A 313 -9.50 -36.51 3.11
C ASN A 313 -10.88 -36.79 3.69
N LYS A 314 -11.92 -36.02 3.32
CA LYS A 314 -13.32 -36.28 3.69
C LYS A 314 -13.85 -37.58 3.06
N ARG A 315 -13.44 -37.93 1.84
CA ARG A 315 -13.79 -39.21 1.18
C ARG A 315 -13.07 -40.39 1.82
N SER A 316 -11.80 -40.27 2.17
CA SER A 316 -11.02 -41.29 2.89
C SER A 316 -11.54 -41.52 4.30
N ALA A 317 -11.91 -40.45 5.02
CA ALA A 317 -12.58 -40.54 6.31
C ALA A 317 -13.94 -41.25 6.18
N ASN A 318 -14.77 -40.87 5.21
CA ASN A 318 -16.06 -41.54 4.95
C ASN A 318 -15.91 -42.99 4.43
N SER A 319 -14.81 -43.33 3.79
CA SER A 319 -14.45 -44.69 3.38
C SER A 319 -14.07 -45.56 4.58
N LEU A 320 -13.36 -44.99 5.56
CA LEU A 320 -13.02 -45.68 6.81
C LEU A 320 -14.26 -45.92 7.70
N TYR A 321 -15.28 -45.07 7.63
CA TYR A 321 -16.57 -45.30 8.31
C TYR A 321 -17.52 -46.27 7.60
N ARG A 322 -17.21 -46.72 6.36
CA ARG A 322 -18.07 -47.63 5.58
C ARG A 322 -17.70 -49.12 5.68
N ILE A 323 -16.69 -49.49 6.48
CA ILE A 323 -16.30 -50.89 6.70
C ILE A 323 -16.61 -51.29 8.16
N ARG A 324 -17.79 -51.91 8.34
CA ARG A 324 -18.40 -52.63 9.50
C ARG A 324 -19.82 -52.08 9.70
N THR A 325 -20.90 -52.82 9.45
CA THR A 325 -21.22 -54.17 9.93
C THR A 325 -22.18 -54.89 8.99
N LYS A 326 -21.84 -56.13 8.59
CA LYS A 326 -22.80 -57.16 8.20
C LYS A 326 -22.43 -58.44 8.96
N GLU A 327 -23.06 -58.63 10.11
CA GLU A 327 -23.27 -59.91 10.82
C GLU A 327 -24.61 -59.71 11.54
N ARG A 328 -25.62 -60.60 11.48
CA ARG A 328 -25.75 -61.95 10.96
C ARG A 328 -27.22 -62.17 10.60
#